data_AF-F0YRD4-F1
#
_entry.id   AF-F0YRD4-F1
#
_cell.length_a   1.000
_cell.length_b   1.000
_cell.length_c   1.000
_cell.angle_alpha   90.00
_cell.angle_beta   90.00
_cell.angle_gamma   90.00
#
_symmetry.space_group_name_H-M   'P 1'
#
loop_
_entity.id
_entity.type
_entity.pdbx_description
1 polymer ?
#
loop_
_entity_poly.entity_id
_entity_poly.type
_entity_poly.pdbx_seq_one_letter_code
_entity_poly.pdbx_strand_id
1 'polypeptide(L)'
;MVSLVNAGGDDDLRDPEAPTNHDERALQEGFTLGRVVWFGGKDDWWGDWCFYVDNEHTLISTWRGHALHPFERFDRVCYFLCVVCFSLFMSAYIQHEHPVHESLAVYCFWVAFSSFLLVVYDLLLRMLATCPCVQPGAALHGVCWLCRDCFKDAGKQSLYIASICSLGLLVAGVVLAVTADVDPGMYFATFGLMRVCSYVAEFGPLAYGFYSRREGQREYWLEGAQGGAYPLGFAKPDPLF
;
A
#
# COMPACT_ATOMS: atom_id res chain seq x y z
N MET A 1 -32.67 15.86 -57.59
CA MET A 1 -33.44 15.89 -56.33
C MET A 1 -32.53 15.46 -55.21
N VAL A 2 -32.50 16.24 -54.14
CA VAL A 2 -31.72 16.04 -52.91
C VAL A 2 -32.41 14.99 -52.04
N SER A 3 -31.65 14.11 -51.36
CA SER A 3 -31.84 13.83 -49.92
C SER A 3 -30.62 13.12 -49.33
N LEU A 4 -30.20 13.57 -48.15
CA LEU A 4 -29.10 13.14 -47.30
C LEU A 4 -29.62 12.23 -46.15
N VAL A 5 -28.68 11.59 -45.41
CA VAL A 5 -28.78 11.10 -43.99
C VAL A 5 -29.51 9.75 -43.82
N ASN A 6 -29.15 8.72 -43.00
CA ASN A 6 -28.29 8.47 -41.83
C ASN A 6 -27.90 6.95 -41.84
N ALA A 7 -26.69 6.51 -41.51
CA ALA A 7 -26.13 6.21 -40.17
C ALA A 7 -26.69 4.97 -39.43
N GLY A 8 -25.78 4.02 -39.16
CA GLY A 8 -25.56 3.41 -37.85
C GLY A 8 -26.51 2.34 -37.33
N GLY A 9 -25.98 1.15 -37.04
CA GLY A 9 -26.68 0.14 -36.25
C GLY A 9 -25.96 -1.21 -36.17
N ASP A 10 -24.64 -1.23 -35.95
CA ASP A 10 -23.99 -2.40 -35.33
C ASP A 10 -24.24 -2.25 -33.82
N ASP A 11 -25.29 -2.92 -33.34
CA ASP A 11 -25.61 -3.04 -31.92
C ASP A 11 -24.55 -3.93 -31.25
N ASP A 12 -23.43 -3.29 -30.89
CA ASP A 12 -22.38 -3.83 -30.02
C ASP A 12 -23.00 -3.96 -28.61
N LEU A 13 -23.60 -5.13 -28.32
CA LEU A 13 -23.95 -5.57 -26.96
C LEU A 13 -22.66 -5.73 -26.14
N ARG A 14 -22.06 -4.60 -25.74
CA ARG A 14 -21.03 -4.56 -24.70
C ARG A 14 -21.71 -4.41 -23.37
N ASP A 15 -21.47 -5.39 -22.51
CA ASP A 15 -21.74 -5.32 -21.08
C ASP A 15 -21.09 -4.03 -20.52
N PRO A 16 -21.86 -3.07 -20.00
CA PRO A 16 -21.33 -1.76 -19.58
C PRO A 16 -20.38 -1.84 -18.37
N GLU A 17 -20.19 -3.02 -17.79
CA GLU A 17 -19.34 -3.26 -16.61
C GLU A 17 -18.00 -3.96 -16.92
N ALA A 18 -17.72 -4.34 -18.17
CA ALA A 18 -16.45 -4.97 -18.52
C ALA A 18 -15.35 -3.91 -18.70
N PRO A 19 -14.28 -3.89 -17.88
CA PRO A 19 -13.18 -2.93 -18.05
C PRO A 19 -12.56 -3.10 -19.43
N THR A 20 -12.40 -2.01 -20.18
CA THR A 20 -11.72 -2.09 -21.48
C THR A 20 -10.22 -2.22 -21.28
N ASN A 21 -9.50 -2.81 -22.25
CA ASN A 21 -8.02 -2.88 -22.24
C ASN A 21 -7.33 -1.51 -22.04
N HIS A 22 -8.02 -0.40 -22.32
CA HIS A 22 -7.50 0.96 -22.07
C HIS A 22 -7.64 1.37 -20.61
N ASP A 23 -8.69 0.95 -19.92
CA ASP A 23 -8.97 1.28 -18.51
C ASP A 23 -8.03 0.52 -17.56
N GLU A 24 -7.70 -0.74 -17.90
CA GLU A 24 -6.74 -1.54 -17.15
C GLU A 24 -5.33 -0.96 -17.23
N ARG A 25 -4.91 -0.56 -18.44
CA ARG A 25 -3.58 0.06 -18.66
C ARG A 25 -3.44 1.38 -17.92
N ALA A 26 -4.47 2.20 -17.93
CA ALA A 26 -4.43 3.48 -17.25
C ALA A 26 -4.49 3.34 -15.72
N LEU A 27 -5.20 2.34 -15.20
CA LEU A 27 -5.16 2.00 -13.78
C LEU A 27 -3.76 1.51 -13.37
N GLN A 28 -3.14 0.68 -14.20
CA GLN A 28 -1.78 0.18 -14.01
C GLN A 28 -0.75 1.31 -14.06
N GLU A 29 -0.90 2.26 -15.00
CA GLU A 29 -0.12 3.48 -15.06
C GLU A 29 -0.34 4.35 -13.82
N GLY A 30 -1.59 4.51 -13.36
CA GLY A 30 -1.91 5.23 -12.13
C GLY A 30 -1.22 4.65 -10.90
N PHE A 31 -1.30 3.34 -10.71
CA PHE A 31 -0.61 2.67 -9.60
C PHE A 31 0.90 2.73 -9.70
N THR A 32 1.48 2.55 -10.90
CA THR A 32 2.93 2.65 -11.09
C THR A 32 3.43 4.07 -10.89
N LEU A 33 2.65 5.09 -11.25
CA LEU A 33 2.95 6.51 -11.05
C LEU A 33 2.68 6.99 -9.61
N GLY A 34 2.19 6.10 -8.72
CA GLY A 34 1.81 6.46 -7.35
C GLY A 34 0.66 7.49 -7.29
N ARG A 35 -0.15 7.56 -8.34
CA ARG A 35 -1.27 8.49 -8.50
C ARG A 35 -2.50 8.02 -7.73
N VAL A 36 -3.35 8.96 -7.33
CA VAL A 36 -4.69 8.63 -6.84
C VAL A 36 -5.55 8.25 -8.04
N VAL A 37 -6.26 7.12 -7.93
CA VAL A 37 -7.26 6.70 -8.91
C VAL A 37 -8.58 7.37 -8.54
N TRP A 38 -9.20 8.01 -9.54
CA TRP A 38 -10.43 8.74 -9.40
C TRP A 38 -11.61 7.84 -9.78
N PHE A 39 -12.71 7.87 -9.00
CA PHE A 39 -13.97 7.19 -9.31
C PHE A 39 -15.14 8.14 -9.66
N GLY A 40 -14.94 9.45 -9.49
CA GLY A 40 -15.90 10.48 -9.88
C GLY A 40 -15.23 11.84 -10.10
N GLY A 41 -16.03 12.83 -10.51
CA GLY A 41 -15.58 14.22 -10.60
C GLY A 41 -15.21 14.81 -9.23
N LYS A 42 -14.93 16.13 -9.18
CA LYS A 42 -14.45 16.92 -8.04
C LYS A 42 -14.99 16.56 -6.64
N ASP A 43 -16.22 16.04 -6.55
CA ASP A 43 -16.93 15.80 -5.29
C ASP A 43 -16.79 14.38 -4.71
N ASP A 44 -16.21 13.40 -5.43
CA ASP A 44 -16.08 12.01 -4.92
C ASP A 44 -14.82 11.78 -4.07
N TRP A 45 -14.63 12.63 -3.05
CA TRP A 45 -13.47 12.54 -2.16
C TRP A 45 -13.38 11.23 -1.39
N TRP A 46 -14.54 10.71 -1.00
CA TRP A 46 -14.64 9.51 -0.17
C TRP A 46 -14.37 8.23 -0.95
N GLY A 47 -14.89 8.11 -2.19
CA GLY A 47 -14.60 6.97 -3.06
C GLY A 47 -13.11 6.84 -3.36
N ASP A 48 -12.47 7.95 -3.73
CA ASP A 48 -11.03 8.00 -4.00
C ASP A 48 -10.20 7.65 -2.74
N TRP A 49 -10.60 8.15 -1.58
CA TRP A 49 -9.92 7.86 -0.31
C TRP A 49 -10.05 6.38 0.08
N CYS A 50 -11.26 5.81 0.00
CA CYS A 50 -11.49 4.40 0.27
C CYS A 50 -10.68 3.51 -0.66
N PHE A 51 -10.61 3.83 -1.95
CA PHE A 51 -9.80 3.07 -2.89
C PHE A 51 -8.30 3.22 -2.63
N TYR A 52 -7.84 4.41 -2.25
CA TYR A 52 -6.46 4.65 -1.88
C TYR A 52 -6.06 3.82 -0.64
N VAL A 53 -6.89 3.87 0.41
CA VAL A 53 -6.71 3.07 1.63
C VAL A 53 -6.77 1.56 1.33
N ASP A 54 -7.70 1.11 0.47
CA ASP A 54 -7.83 -0.30 0.10
C ASP A 54 -6.57 -0.84 -0.58
N ASN A 55 -5.76 0.01 -1.22
CA ASN A 55 -4.53 -0.38 -1.92
C ASN A 55 -3.25 -0.12 -1.13
N GLU A 56 -3.24 0.89 -0.26
CA GLU A 56 -2.04 1.33 0.43
C GLU A 56 -2.03 0.94 1.92
N HIS A 57 -3.16 0.64 2.57
CA HIS A 57 -3.12 0.28 4.00
C HIS A 57 -2.57 -1.13 4.23
N THR A 58 -1.71 -1.35 5.22
CA THR A 58 -0.96 -2.61 5.45
C THR A 58 -1.89 -3.81 5.53
N LEU A 59 -2.93 -3.74 6.36
CA LEU A 59 -3.88 -4.83 6.53
C LEU A 59 -4.84 -4.96 5.34
N ILE A 60 -5.42 -3.84 4.89
CA ILE A 60 -6.52 -3.85 3.93
C ILE A 60 -6.00 -4.24 2.54
N SER A 61 -4.82 -3.75 2.14
CA SER A 61 -4.21 -4.04 0.84
C SER A 61 -3.83 -5.49 0.64
N THR A 62 -3.56 -6.25 1.70
CA THR A 62 -3.32 -7.71 1.61
C THR A 62 -4.56 -8.44 1.10
N TRP A 63 -5.77 -8.01 1.50
CA TRP A 63 -7.02 -8.70 1.20
C TRP A 63 -7.79 -8.07 0.03
N ARG A 64 -7.83 -6.74 -0.02
CA ARG A 64 -8.67 -5.96 -0.95
C ARG A 64 -7.87 -5.19 -1.99
N GLY A 65 -6.54 -5.18 -1.90
CA GLY A 65 -5.74 -4.40 -2.84
C GLY A 65 -5.89 -4.93 -4.26
N HIS A 66 -6.01 -4.02 -5.21
CA HIS A 66 -6.33 -4.29 -6.61
C HIS A 66 -5.27 -5.19 -7.27
N ALA A 67 -5.70 -6.06 -8.18
CA ALA A 67 -4.83 -7.03 -8.87
C ALA A 67 -3.81 -6.38 -9.81
N LEU A 68 -4.13 -5.20 -10.35
CA LEU A 68 -3.26 -4.41 -11.25
C LEU A 68 -2.21 -3.55 -10.51
N HIS A 69 -2.21 -3.56 -9.18
CA HIS A 69 -1.18 -2.86 -8.41
C HIS A 69 0.20 -3.50 -8.66
N PRO A 70 1.29 -2.72 -8.73
CA PRO A 70 2.65 -3.25 -8.96
C PRO A 70 3.18 -4.16 -7.83
N PHE A 71 2.41 -4.32 -6.74
CA PHE A 71 2.70 -5.31 -5.71
C PHE A 71 1.93 -6.58 -6.02
N GLU A 72 2.67 -7.66 -6.28
CA GLU A 72 2.07 -8.97 -6.41
C GLU A 72 1.46 -9.41 -5.08
N ARG A 73 0.36 -10.17 -5.13
CA ARG A 73 -0.31 -10.69 -3.92
C ARG A 73 0.66 -11.48 -3.04
N PHE A 74 1.64 -12.17 -3.64
CA PHE A 74 2.66 -12.90 -2.91
C PHE A 74 3.61 -11.97 -2.15
N ASP A 75 4.10 -10.91 -2.79
CA ASP A 75 4.91 -9.88 -2.13
C ASP A 75 4.12 -9.20 -0.99
N ARG A 76 2.79 -9.08 -1.16
CA ARG A 76 1.92 -8.58 -0.11
C ARG A 76 1.85 -9.47 1.13
N VAL A 77 1.73 -10.78 0.90
CA VAL A 77 1.73 -11.78 1.97
C VAL A 77 3.10 -11.83 2.66
N CYS A 78 4.19 -11.75 1.90
CA CYS A 78 5.55 -11.74 2.44
C CYS A 78 5.79 -10.54 3.36
N TYR A 79 5.45 -9.31 2.96
CA TYR A 79 5.60 -8.17 3.87
C TYR A 79 4.68 -8.31 5.10
N PHE A 80 3.44 -8.77 4.91
CA PHE A 80 2.50 -8.92 6.02
C PHE A 80 3.06 -9.89 7.07
N LEU A 81 3.65 -10.99 6.62
CA LEU A 81 4.33 -11.94 7.47
C LEU A 81 5.55 -11.32 8.18
N CYS A 82 6.37 -10.53 7.49
CA CYS A 82 7.50 -9.81 8.11
C CYS A 82 7.02 -8.95 9.29
N VAL A 83 5.96 -8.17 9.06
CA VAL A 83 5.42 -7.24 10.07
C VAL A 83 4.81 -8.01 11.24
N VAL A 84 4.08 -9.09 10.98
CA VAL A 84 3.51 -9.96 12.05
C VAL A 84 4.64 -10.58 12.87
N CYS A 85 5.64 -11.19 12.25
CA CYS A 85 6.77 -11.79 12.95
C CYS A 85 7.54 -10.77 13.80
N PHE A 86 7.80 -9.58 13.25
CA PHE A 86 8.46 -8.51 14.00
C PHE A 86 7.61 -8.01 15.17
N SER A 87 6.31 -7.84 14.99
CA SER A 87 5.41 -7.43 16.07
C SER A 87 5.30 -8.46 17.20
N LEU A 88 5.32 -9.75 16.86
CA LEU A 88 5.37 -10.85 17.84
C LEU A 88 6.68 -10.83 18.65
N PHE A 89 7.82 -10.66 17.98
CA PHE A 89 9.10 -10.47 18.66
C PHE A 89 9.07 -9.28 19.63
N MET A 90 8.57 -8.13 19.17
CA MET A 90 8.47 -6.93 20.00
C MET A 90 7.51 -7.10 21.18
N SER A 91 6.39 -7.80 21.02
CA SER A 91 5.51 -8.10 22.15
C SER A 91 6.15 -9.02 23.18
N ALA A 92 7.01 -9.96 22.76
CA ALA A 92 7.76 -10.83 23.68
C ALA A 92 8.78 -10.01 24.45
N TYR A 93 9.51 -9.15 23.74
CA TYR A 93 10.51 -8.28 24.33
C TYR A 93 9.93 -7.35 25.39
N ILE A 94 8.79 -6.69 25.11
CA ILE A 94 8.13 -5.81 26.08
C ILE A 94 7.67 -6.59 27.31
N GLN A 95 7.09 -7.78 27.13
CA GLN A 95 6.64 -8.59 28.27
C GLN A 95 7.79 -9.14 29.11
N HIS A 96 8.94 -9.41 28.50
CA HIS A 96 10.14 -9.85 29.21
C HIS A 96 10.79 -8.72 30.03
N GLU A 97 11.00 -7.54 29.42
CA GLU A 97 11.73 -6.43 30.06
C GLU A 97 10.85 -5.50 30.88
N HIS A 98 9.58 -5.35 30.50
CA HIS A 98 8.66 -4.35 31.06
C HIS A 98 7.26 -4.95 31.31
N PRO A 99 7.14 -5.91 32.24
CA PRO A 99 5.87 -6.53 32.55
C PRO A 99 4.87 -5.52 33.11
N VAL A 100 3.59 -5.71 32.76
CA VAL A 100 2.47 -4.79 33.11
C VAL A 100 2.35 -4.56 34.62
N HIS A 101 2.77 -5.54 35.43
CA HIS A 101 2.62 -5.51 36.88
C HIS A 101 3.57 -4.53 37.59
N GLU A 102 4.67 -4.10 36.95
CA GLU A 102 5.61 -3.17 37.57
C GLU A 102 5.17 -1.71 37.44
N SER A 103 4.78 -1.29 36.23
CA SER A 103 4.31 0.08 35.98
C SER A 103 3.52 0.18 34.69
N LEU A 104 2.22 0.48 34.82
CA LEU A 104 1.32 0.67 33.67
C LEU A 104 1.80 1.81 32.75
N ALA A 105 2.32 2.89 33.31
CA ALA A 105 2.76 4.04 32.52
C ALA A 105 3.97 3.70 31.65
N VAL A 106 4.94 2.96 32.19
CA VAL A 106 6.14 2.51 31.46
C VAL A 106 5.75 1.50 30.38
N TYR A 107 4.89 0.54 30.72
CA TYR A 107 4.35 -0.41 29.75
C TYR A 107 3.64 0.28 28.57
N CYS A 108 2.72 1.22 28.85
CA CYS A 108 1.99 1.95 27.81
C CYS A 108 2.93 2.78 26.91
N PHE A 109 3.97 3.39 27.48
CA PHE A 109 4.97 4.11 26.70
C PHE A 109 5.70 3.18 25.72
N TRP A 110 6.16 2.02 26.17
CA TRP A 110 6.86 1.04 25.33
C TRP A 110 5.96 0.43 24.25
N VAL A 111 4.70 0.18 24.56
CA VAL A 111 3.69 -0.25 23.57
C VAL A 111 3.51 0.81 22.49
N ALA A 112 3.37 2.08 22.86
CA ALA A 112 3.22 3.18 21.91
C ALA A 112 4.47 3.37 21.05
N PHE A 113 5.66 3.35 21.68
CA PHE A 113 6.94 3.45 20.97
C PHE A 113 7.14 2.30 19.97
N SER A 114 6.83 1.07 20.39
CA SER A 114 6.94 -0.10 19.51
C SER A 114 5.91 -0.08 18.38
N SER A 115 4.71 0.48 18.63
CA SER A 115 3.71 0.71 17.58
C SER A 115 4.20 1.72 16.54
N PHE A 116 4.89 2.78 16.96
CA PHE A 116 5.51 3.73 16.04
C PHE A 116 6.64 3.08 15.22
N LEU A 117 7.51 2.28 15.86
CA LEU A 117 8.55 1.52 15.16
C LEU A 117 7.96 0.56 14.12
N LEU A 118 6.81 -0.07 14.42
CA LEU A 118 6.11 -0.91 13.45
C LEU A 118 5.65 -0.14 12.22
N VAL A 119 5.16 1.09 12.37
CA VAL A 119 4.79 1.95 11.24
C VAL A 119 6.03 2.31 10.41
N VAL A 120 7.15 2.66 11.05
CA VAL A 120 8.42 2.96 10.34
C VAL A 120 8.93 1.73 9.60
N TYR A 121 8.88 0.56 10.22
CA TYR A 121 9.30 -0.70 9.61
C TYR A 121 8.43 -1.06 8.41
N ASP A 122 7.11 -0.86 8.50
CA ASP A 122 6.19 -1.04 7.38
C ASP A 122 6.51 -0.11 6.20
N LEU A 123 6.76 1.18 6.46
CA LEU A 123 7.19 2.13 5.43
C LEU A 123 8.49 1.71 4.76
N LEU A 124 9.48 1.22 5.52
CA LEU A 124 10.74 0.73 4.98
C LEU A 124 10.56 -0.51 4.09
N LEU A 125 9.76 -1.49 4.54
CA LEU A 125 9.45 -2.68 3.75
C LEU A 125 8.76 -2.31 2.43
N ARG A 126 7.86 -1.34 2.47
CA ARG A 126 7.23 -0.81 1.25
C ARG A 126 8.24 -0.16 0.34
N MET A 127 9.11 0.71 0.83
CA MET A 127 10.17 1.32 0.01
C MET A 127 11.11 0.30 -0.62
N LEU A 128 11.42 -0.79 0.08
CA LEU A 128 12.24 -1.88 -0.46
C LEU A 128 11.53 -2.61 -1.61
N ALA A 129 10.24 -2.90 -1.44
CA ALA A 129 9.44 -3.57 -2.46
C ALA A 129 9.10 -2.66 -3.64
N THR A 130 8.82 -1.38 -3.40
CA THR A 130 8.63 -0.35 -4.42
C THR A 130 9.87 0.51 -4.50
N CYS A 131 10.93 0.04 -5.19
CA CYS A 131 12.15 0.81 -5.38
C CYS A 131 11.82 2.22 -5.90
N PRO A 132 11.90 3.28 -5.06
CA PRO A 132 11.35 4.59 -5.40
C PRO A 132 12.13 5.23 -6.56
N CYS A 133 13.39 4.87 -6.72
CA CYS A 133 14.26 5.34 -7.80
C CYS A 133 13.81 4.89 -9.20
N VAL A 134 13.02 3.82 -9.29
CA VAL A 134 12.61 3.19 -10.56
C VAL A 134 11.17 3.54 -10.92
N GLN A 135 10.45 4.17 -9.99
CA GLN A 135 9.09 4.63 -10.24
C GLN A 135 9.08 5.68 -11.35
N PRO A 136 8.04 5.74 -12.18
CA PRO A 136 7.97 6.71 -13.25
C PRO A 136 7.96 8.15 -12.71
N GLY A 137 8.76 9.01 -13.33
CA GLY A 137 9.10 10.36 -12.82
C GLY A 137 10.33 10.43 -11.91
N ALA A 138 10.92 9.29 -11.52
CA ALA A 138 12.18 9.24 -10.77
C ALA A 138 13.41 9.21 -11.68
N ALA A 139 14.57 9.59 -11.13
CA ALA A 139 15.81 9.77 -11.87
C ALA A 139 16.27 8.55 -12.71
N LEU A 140 15.94 7.32 -12.28
CA LEU A 140 16.34 6.10 -12.99
C LEU A 140 15.27 5.55 -13.95
N HIS A 141 14.07 6.13 -14.00
CA HIS A 141 13.02 5.63 -14.88
C HIS A 141 13.40 5.73 -16.37
N GLY A 142 14.03 6.84 -16.77
CA GLY A 142 14.38 7.13 -18.16
C GLY A 142 15.74 6.60 -18.62
N VAL A 143 16.50 5.91 -17.76
CA VAL A 143 17.90 5.56 -18.07
C VAL A 143 18.00 4.35 -19.00
N CYS A 144 17.45 3.19 -18.61
CA CYS A 144 17.45 1.97 -19.41
C CYS A 144 16.47 0.93 -18.84
N TRP A 145 15.72 0.24 -19.71
CA TRP A 145 14.77 -0.81 -19.32
C TRP A 145 15.44 -1.93 -18.52
N LEU A 146 16.64 -2.37 -18.93
CA LEU A 146 17.40 -3.43 -18.26
C LEU A 146 17.83 -3.04 -16.83
N CYS A 147 18.29 -1.80 -16.63
CA CYS A 147 18.67 -1.31 -15.32
C CYS A 147 17.46 -1.21 -14.39
N ARG A 148 16.34 -0.70 -14.91
CA ARG A 148 15.08 -0.61 -14.17
C ARG A 148 14.60 -1.99 -13.69
N ASP A 149 14.63 -3.00 -14.57
CA ASP A 149 14.15 -4.33 -14.20
C ASP A 149 15.09 -5.00 -13.19
N CYS A 150 16.41 -4.81 -13.34
CA CYS A 150 17.41 -5.27 -12.36
C CYS A 150 17.20 -4.65 -10.96
N PHE A 151 16.90 -3.35 -10.86
CA PHE A 151 16.61 -2.72 -9.57
C PHE A 151 15.29 -3.20 -8.97
N LYS A 152 14.25 -3.44 -9.78
CA LYS A 152 12.99 -4.03 -9.30
C LYS A 152 13.21 -5.43 -8.73
N ASP A 153 14.00 -6.26 -9.42
CA ASP A 153 14.32 -7.61 -8.96
C ASP A 153 15.17 -7.57 -7.68
N ALA A 154 16.13 -6.65 -7.58
CA ALA A 154 16.91 -6.44 -6.36
C ALA A 154 16.03 -6.03 -5.17
N GLY A 155 15.04 -5.14 -5.38
CA GLY A 155 14.05 -4.77 -4.38
C GLY A 155 13.25 -5.96 -3.88
N LYS A 156 12.70 -6.76 -4.81
CA LYS A 156 11.96 -8.00 -4.48
C LYS A 156 12.84 -9.01 -3.72
N GLN A 157 14.08 -9.23 -4.16
CA GLN A 157 15.01 -10.11 -3.47
C GLN A 157 15.33 -9.63 -2.05
N SER A 158 15.48 -8.31 -1.85
CA SER A 158 15.70 -7.74 -0.51
C SER A 158 14.51 -7.97 0.41
N LEU A 159 13.27 -7.93 -0.11
CA LEU A 159 12.06 -8.27 0.65
C LEU A 159 12.06 -9.75 1.07
N TYR A 160 12.46 -10.67 0.20
CA TYR A 160 12.54 -12.09 0.54
C TYR A 160 13.61 -12.36 1.61
N ILE A 161 14.79 -11.74 1.51
CA ILE A 161 15.82 -11.83 2.54
C ILE A 161 15.29 -11.27 3.87
N ALA A 162 14.62 -10.12 3.84
CA ALA A 162 14.00 -9.53 5.03
C ALA A 162 12.97 -10.49 5.65
N SER A 163 12.16 -11.19 4.85
CA SER A 163 11.18 -12.16 5.35
C SER A 163 11.83 -13.34 6.07
N ILE A 164 12.96 -13.83 5.56
CA ILE A 164 13.74 -14.90 6.22
C ILE A 164 14.31 -14.39 7.55
N CYS A 165 14.86 -13.18 7.57
CA CYS A 165 15.35 -12.56 8.81
C CYS A 165 14.22 -12.37 9.83
N SER A 166 13.03 -11.96 9.41
CA SER A 166 11.86 -11.81 10.28
C SER A 166 11.38 -13.13 10.86
N LEU A 167 11.47 -14.23 10.12
CA LEU A 167 11.25 -15.58 10.67
C LEU A 167 12.27 -15.93 11.76
N GLY A 168 13.53 -15.52 11.59
CA GLY A 168 14.55 -15.63 12.65
C GLY A 168 14.18 -14.85 13.92
N LEU A 169 13.67 -13.62 13.76
CA LEU A 169 13.16 -12.81 14.88
C LEU A 169 11.96 -13.45 15.56
N LEU A 170 11.07 -14.14 14.81
CA LEU A 170 9.98 -14.90 15.40
C LEU A 170 10.51 -16.01 16.32
N VAL A 171 11.52 -16.78 15.87
CA VAL A 171 12.14 -17.82 16.70
C VAL A 171 12.76 -17.21 17.96
N ALA A 172 13.47 -16.09 17.83
CA ALA A 172 14.00 -15.36 18.99
C ALA A 172 12.89 -14.90 19.95
N GLY A 173 11.76 -14.43 19.43
CA GLY A 173 10.59 -14.03 20.20
C GLY A 173 9.95 -15.19 20.95
N VAL A 174 9.86 -16.37 20.32
CA VAL A 174 9.39 -17.59 20.99
C VAL A 174 10.33 -18.00 22.12
N VAL A 175 11.65 -17.94 21.90
CA VAL A 175 12.63 -18.23 22.97
C VAL A 175 12.46 -17.25 24.13
N LEU A 176 12.34 -15.95 23.87
CA LEU A 176 12.10 -14.94 24.90
C LEU A 176 10.80 -15.16 25.65
N ALA A 177 9.72 -15.53 24.95
CA ALA A 177 8.43 -15.83 25.58
C ALA A 177 8.52 -17.05 26.52
N VAL A 178 9.27 -18.09 26.12
CA VAL A 178 9.50 -19.27 26.95
C VAL A 178 10.36 -18.93 28.17
N THR A 179 11.39 -18.09 28.03
CA THR A 179 12.24 -17.70 29.17
C THR A 179 11.57 -16.76 30.15
N ALA A 180 10.56 -16.00 29.71
CA ALA A 180 9.87 -15.04 30.56
C ALA A 180 8.87 -15.68 31.55
N ASP A 181 8.48 -16.95 31.35
CA ASP A 181 7.44 -17.63 32.15
C ASP A 181 6.12 -16.83 32.26
N VAL A 182 5.85 -15.96 31.29
CA VAL A 182 4.66 -15.09 31.24
C VAL A 182 3.48 -15.87 30.67
N ASP A 183 2.27 -15.57 31.17
CA ASP A 183 1.01 -16.11 30.62
C ASP A 183 0.91 -15.78 29.11
N PRO A 184 0.78 -16.79 28.24
CA PRO A 184 0.60 -16.59 26.80
C PRO A 184 -0.52 -15.59 26.46
N GLY A 185 -1.56 -15.49 27.29
CA GLY A 185 -2.66 -14.54 27.08
C GLY A 185 -2.22 -13.08 27.10
N MET A 186 -1.30 -12.70 27.99
CA MET A 186 -0.81 -11.33 28.10
C MET A 186 0.07 -10.94 26.92
N TYR A 187 0.86 -11.89 26.41
CA TYR A 187 1.65 -11.71 25.20
C TYR A 187 0.77 -11.41 23.98
N PHE A 188 -0.28 -12.19 23.75
CA PHE A 188 -1.20 -11.96 22.65
C PHE A 188 -2.01 -10.68 22.82
N ALA A 189 -2.33 -10.28 24.06
CA ALA A 189 -2.97 -9.00 24.34
C ALA A 189 -2.07 -7.81 23.98
N THR A 190 -0.79 -7.84 24.34
CA THR A 190 0.19 -6.81 23.96
C THR A 190 0.39 -6.74 22.45
N PHE A 191 0.53 -7.90 21.81
CA PHE A 191 0.58 -7.99 20.35
C PHE A 191 -0.65 -7.33 19.71
N GLY A 192 -1.85 -7.68 20.16
CA GLY A 192 -3.10 -7.12 19.64
C GLY A 192 -3.17 -5.61 19.82
N LEU A 193 -2.84 -5.12 21.02
CA LEU A 193 -2.84 -3.69 21.32
C LEU A 193 -1.85 -2.92 20.43
N MET A 194 -0.62 -3.42 20.28
CA MET A 194 0.39 -2.83 19.40
C MET A 194 -0.05 -2.79 17.94
N ARG A 195 -0.67 -3.86 17.43
CA ARG A 195 -1.14 -3.91 16.04
C ARG A 195 -2.29 -2.94 15.79
N VAL A 196 -3.27 -2.88 16.70
CA VAL A 196 -4.37 -1.92 16.58
C VAL A 196 -3.85 -0.49 16.61
N CYS A 197 -2.97 -0.16 17.57
CA CYS A 197 -2.35 1.17 17.63
C CYS A 197 -1.55 1.50 16.36
N SER A 198 -0.79 0.53 15.83
CA SER A 198 -0.02 0.70 14.59
C SER A 198 -0.92 0.94 13.37
N TYR A 199 -2.00 0.17 13.18
CA TYR A 199 -2.95 0.38 12.08
C TYR A 199 -3.66 1.73 12.17
N VAL A 200 -4.07 2.13 13.37
CA VAL A 200 -4.69 3.45 13.57
C VAL A 200 -3.70 4.56 13.24
N ALA A 201 -2.44 4.43 13.66
CA ALA A 201 -1.40 5.41 13.37
C ALA A 201 -1.05 5.50 11.88
N GLU A 202 -1.18 4.41 11.13
CA GLU A 202 -0.91 4.33 9.69
C GLU A 202 -1.83 5.23 8.85
N PHE A 203 -3.06 5.48 9.30
CA PHE A 203 -3.98 6.39 8.62
C PHE A 203 -3.45 7.83 8.52
N GLY A 204 -2.60 8.28 9.45
CA GLY A 204 -2.01 9.62 9.43
C GLY A 204 -1.13 9.85 8.19
N PRO A 205 -0.04 9.07 8.02
CA PRO A 205 0.78 9.11 6.82
C PRO A 205 0.00 8.87 5.53
N LEU A 206 -0.98 7.95 5.53
CA LEU A 206 -1.83 7.70 4.36
C LEU A 206 -2.69 8.91 4.00
N ALA A 207 -3.28 9.60 4.97
CA ALA A 207 -4.09 10.80 4.75
C ALA A 207 -3.25 11.93 4.17
N TYR A 208 -2.04 12.13 4.70
CA TYR A 208 -1.09 13.10 4.16
C TYR A 208 -0.65 12.74 2.73
N GLY A 209 -0.31 11.46 2.49
CA GLY A 209 0.09 10.96 1.18
C GLY A 209 -1.00 11.11 0.13
N PHE A 210 -2.24 10.77 0.49
CA PHE A 210 -3.42 10.97 -0.35
C PHE A 210 -3.63 12.44 -0.69
N TYR A 211 -3.67 13.31 0.32
CA TYR A 211 -3.89 14.75 0.11
C TYR A 211 -2.80 15.35 -0.79
N SER A 212 -1.52 15.07 -0.52
CA SER A 212 -0.41 15.61 -1.28
C SER A 212 -0.41 15.12 -2.74
N ARG A 213 -0.68 13.82 -2.97
CA ARG A 213 -0.76 13.25 -4.33
C ARG A 213 -1.95 13.81 -5.08
N ARG A 214 -3.08 13.97 -4.40
CA ARG A 214 -4.32 14.53 -4.96
C ARG A 214 -4.18 16.00 -5.34
N GLU A 215 -3.52 16.81 -4.51
CA GLU A 215 -3.23 18.22 -4.83
C GLU A 215 -2.20 18.33 -5.97
N GLY A 216 -1.22 17.42 -6.04
CA GLY A 216 -0.29 17.32 -7.17
C GLY A 216 -0.98 16.98 -8.50
N GLN A 217 -2.21 16.46 -8.46
CA GLN A 217 -3.02 16.13 -9.62
C GLN A 217 -4.15 17.15 -9.87
N ARG A 218 -4.05 18.34 -9.28
CA ARG A 218 -5.10 19.36 -9.27
C ARG A 218 -5.60 19.81 -10.63
N GLU A 219 -4.71 19.94 -11.60
CA GLU A 219 -5.04 20.35 -12.96
C GLU A 219 -5.97 19.32 -13.65
N TYR A 220 -5.79 18.03 -13.35
CA TYR A 220 -6.54 16.93 -13.97
C TYR A 220 -7.97 16.76 -13.46
N TRP A 221 -8.32 17.29 -12.28
CA TRP A 221 -9.71 17.26 -11.79
C TRP A 221 -10.41 18.63 -11.80
N LEU A 222 -9.67 19.73 -12.03
CA LEU A 222 -10.22 21.07 -12.18
C LEU A 222 -10.44 21.51 -13.64
N GLU A 223 -9.54 21.14 -14.58
CA GLU A 223 -9.51 21.76 -15.93
C GLU A 223 -9.94 20.84 -17.09
N GLY A 224 -9.95 19.52 -16.93
CA GLY A 224 -10.47 18.60 -17.95
C GLY A 224 -10.52 17.18 -17.39
N ALA A 225 -11.59 16.41 -17.53
CA ALA A 225 -12.57 16.37 -18.59
C ALA A 225 -13.93 15.89 -18.05
N GLN A 226 -14.98 16.03 -18.86
CA GLN A 226 -16.18 15.15 -18.81
C GLN A 226 -15.83 13.68 -19.15
N GLY A 227 -14.68 13.19 -18.67
CA GLY A 227 -14.16 11.84 -18.89
C GLY A 227 -14.17 11.11 -17.56
N GLY A 228 -15.11 10.18 -17.42
CA GLY A 228 -15.26 9.34 -16.25
C GLY A 228 -13.94 8.70 -15.84
N ALA A 229 -13.51 9.07 -14.65
CA ALA A 229 -13.01 8.16 -13.64
C ALA A 229 -13.67 6.76 -13.74
N TYR A 230 -13.10 5.88 -14.58
CA TYR A 230 -13.70 4.59 -15.00
C TYR A 230 -15.14 4.76 -15.56
N PRO A 231 -15.33 5.12 -16.86
CA PRO A 231 -14.80 4.35 -18.00
C PRO A 231 -14.35 5.20 -19.22
N LEU A 232 -13.94 6.46 -19.03
CA LEU A 232 -13.58 7.33 -20.16
C LEU A 232 -12.30 8.11 -19.89
N GLY A 233 -11.19 7.48 -20.26
CA GLY A 233 -9.97 8.18 -20.67
C GLY A 233 -9.25 8.89 -19.54
N PHE A 234 -8.43 8.15 -18.82
CA PHE A 234 -7.37 8.74 -18.00
C PHE A 234 -6.47 9.62 -18.89
N ALA A 235 -6.17 10.83 -18.42
CA ALA A 235 -5.31 11.78 -19.11
C ALA A 235 -3.96 11.12 -19.43
N LYS A 236 -3.57 11.17 -20.72
CA LYS A 236 -2.24 10.74 -21.15
C LYS A 236 -1.19 11.49 -20.31
N PRO A 237 -0.08 10.82 -19.94
CA PRO A 237 1.05 11.53 -19.34
C PRO A 237 1.48 12.65 -20.28
N ASP A 238 1.74 13.83 -19.72
CA ASP A 238 2.40 14.89 -20.47
C ASP A 238 3.74 14.35 -21.00
N PRO A 239 4.02 14.47 -22.30
CA PRO A 239 5.25 13.95 -22.91
C PRO A 239 6.52 14.74 -22.51
N LEU A 240 6.46 15.54 -21.43
CA LEU A 240 7.50 16.50 -21.05
C LEU A 240 7.99 16.39 -19.60
N PHE A 241 7.64 15.33 -18.86
CA PHE A 241 8.23 15.04 -17.55
C PHE A 241 8.60 13.56 -17.39
#